data_AF-A0A3A8JDD4-F1
#
_entry.id   AF-A0A3A8JDD4-F1
#
_cell.length_a   1.000
_cell.length_b   1.000
_cell.length_c   1.000
_cell.angle_alpha   90.00
_cell.angle_beta   90.00
_cell.angle_gamma   90.00
#
_symmetry.space_group_name_H-M   'P 1'
#
loop_
_entity.id
_entity.type
_entity.pdbx_description
1 polymer ?
#
loop_
_entity_poly.entity_id
_entity_poly.type
_entity_poly.pdbx_seq_one_letter_code
_entity_poly.pdbx_strand_id
1 'polypeptide(L)'
;MDIGPLLREYGANEVRADASYRGQVIQTTGYVESLGRDMLDSIYVVLTSACGSEPTSLQCNFGELSCSRWPTFPEVTTSPSADG
;
A
#
# COMPACT_ATOMS: atom_id res chain seq x y z
N MET A 1 1.14 9.29 1.72
CA MET A 1 2.42 9.10 2.45
C MET A 1 3.17 8.00 1.73
N ASP A 2 4.46 8.20 1.44
CA ASP A 2 5.27 7.14 0.83
C ASP A 2 5.42 5.93 1.78
N ILE A 3 5.53 4.72 1.24
CA ILE A 3 5.64 3.48 2.01
C ILE A 3 7.05 3.25 2.57
N GLY A 4 8.07 3.93 2.04
CA GLY A 4 9.48 3.77 2.43
C GLY A 4 9.79 3.95 3.92
N PRO A 5 9.26 4.97 4.62
CA PRO A 5 9.47 5.13 6.06
C PRO A 5 8.94 3.94 6.88
N LEU A 6 7.72 3.47 6.57
CA LEU A 6 7.11 2.33 7.25
C LEU A 6 7.98 1.07 7.09
N LEU A 7 8.41 0.81 5.86
CA LEU A 7 9.28 -0.30 5.54
C LEU A 7 10.63 -0.22 6.26
N ARG A 8 11.25 0.96 6.29
CA ARG A 8 12.52 1.18 7.01
C ARG A 8 12.41 0.94 8.51
N GLU A 9 11.31 1.36 9.14
CA GLU A 9 11.11 1.16 10.58
C GLU A 9 10.92 -0.32 10.92
N TYR A 10 10.14 -1.05 10.12
CA TYR A 10 9.99 -2.50 10.25
C TYR A 10 11.29 -3.25 9.97
N GLY A 11 12.04 -2.85 8.93
CA GLY A 11 13.34 -3.45 8.60
C GLY A 11 14.43 -3.16 9.63
N ALA A 12 14.35 -2.03 10.36
CA ALA A 12 15.29 -1.69 11.41
C ALA A 12 14.98 -2.40 12.73
N ASN A 13 13.71 -2.45 13.15
CA ASN A 13 13.27 -3.14 14.36
C ASN A 13 11.76 -3.42 14.34
N GLU A 14 11.38 -4.64 13.97
CA GLU A 14 9.98 -5.10 13.91
C GLU A 14 9.24 -4.94 15.25
N VAL A 15 9.85 -5.31 16.38
CA VAL A 15 9.20 -5.26 17.71
C VAL A 15 8.83 -3.82 18.08
N ARG A 16 9.73 -2.87 17.79
CA ARG A 16 9.48 -1.45 18.05
C ARG A 16 8.45 -0.88 17.06
N ALA A 17 8.56 -1.24 15.78
CA ALA A 17 7.59 -0.81 14.77
C ALA A 17 6.18 -1.31 15.13
N ASP A 18 6.04 -2.54 15.60
CA ASP A 18 4.77 -3.08 16.04
C ASP A 18 4.17 -2.32 17.22
N ALA A 19 4.99 -1.90 18.18
CA ALA A 19 4.51 -1.03 19.26
C ALA A 19 3.95 0.32 18.75
N SER A 20 4.45 0.80 17.60
CA SER A 20 4.02 2.06 16.99
C SER A 20 2.81 1.91 16.06
N TYR A 21 2.67 0.80 15.34
CA TYR A 21 1.75 0.67 14.20
C TYR A 21 0.66 -0.39 14.36
N ARG A 22 0.85 -1.36 15.25
CA ARG A 22 -0.11 -2.46 15.43
C ARG A 22 -1.49 -1.92 15.81
N GLY A 23 -2.51 -2.39 15.10
CA GLY A 23 -3.91 -2.02 15.34
C GLY A 23 -4.30 -0.66 14.77
N GLN A 24 -3.42 0.02 14.04
CA GLN A 24 -3.71 1.29 13.38
C GLN A 24 -4.00 1.10 11.89
N VAL A 25 -4.90 1.92 11.36
CA VAL A 25 -5.15 2.01 9.92
C VAL A 25 -4.15 3.00 9.33
N ILE A 26 -3.34 2.53 8.37
CA ILE A 26 -2.30 3.33 7.72
C ILE A 26 -2.66 3.55 6.26
N GLN A 27 -2.68 4.81 5.82
CA GLN A 27 -2.84 5.15 4.41
C GLN A 27 -1.47 5.46 3.80
N THR A 28 -1.07 4.69 2.78
CA THR A 28 0.23 4.80 2.14
C THR A 28 0.13 4.72 0.62
N THR A 29 1.19 5.08 -0.07
CA THR A 29 1.37 5.01 -1.53
C THR A 29 2.70 4.32 -1.82
N GLY A 30 2.72 3.44 -2.82
CA GLY A 30 3.91 2.74 -3.27
C GLY A 30 3.69 2.13 -4.66
N TYR A 31 4.69 1.40 -5.14
CA TYR A 31 4.64 0.70 -6.43
C TYR A 31 4.21 -0.74 -6.22
N VAL A 32 3.33 -1.24 -7.10
CA VAL A 32 2.95 -2.66 -7.10
C VAL A 32 4.12 -3.47 -7.66
N GLU A 33 4.67 -4.34 -6.84
CA GLU A 33 5.72 -5.28 -7.22
C GLU A 33 5.11 -6.57 -7.78
N SER A 34 4.11 -7.12 -7.08
CA SER A 34 3.41 -8.33 -7.54
C SER A 34 1.96 -8.38 -7.04
N LEU A 35 1.15 -9.15 -7.78
CA LEU A 35 -0.22 -9.51 -7.45
C LEU A 35 -0.32 -11.03 -7.48
N GLY A 36 -0.99 -11.60 -6.49
CA GLY A 36 -1.10 -13.06 -6.37
C GLY A 36 -2.33 -13.49 -5.59
N ARG A 37 -2.43 -14.81 -5.43
CA ARG A 37 -3.40 -15.45 -4.54
C ARG A 37 -2.68 -16.31 -3.53
N ASP A 38 -3.12 -16.27 -2.28
CA ASP A 38 -2.59 -17.13 -1.23
C ASP A 38 -3.16 -18.56 -1.30
N MET A 39 -2.76 -19.42 -0.37
CA MET A 39 -3.22 -20.81 -0.31
C MET A 39 -4.74 -20.95 -0.05
N LEU A 40 -5.40 -19.88 0.38
CA LEU A 40 -6.84 -19.80 0.64
C LEU A 40 -7.59 -19.10 -0.51
N ASP A 41 -6.96 -18.94 -1.67
CA ASP A 41 -7.50 -18.27 -2.86
C ASP A 41 -7.79 -16.76 -2.65
N SER A 42 -7.27 -16.16 -1.58
CA SER A 42 -7.44 -14.74 -1.30
C SER A 42 -6.42 -13.90 -2.07
N ILE A 43 -6.89 -12.82 -2.69
CA ILE A 43 -6.03 -11.91 -3.46
C ILE A 43 -5.13 -11.14 -2.49
N TYR A 44 -3.87 -10.99 -2.86
CA TYR A 44 -2.94 -10.08 -2.19
C TYR A 44 -2.19 -9.22 -3.20
N VAL A 45 -1.72 -8.06 -2.73
CA VAL A 45 -0.81 -7.18 -3.47
C VAL A 45 0.45 -6.95 -2.65
N VAL A 46 1.60 -6.97 -3.31
CA VAL A 46 2.90 -6.63 -2.72
C VAL A 46 3.30 -5.25 -3.20
N LEU A 47 3.58 -4.35 -2.26
CA LEU A 47 3.97 -2.97 -2.49
C LEU A 47 5.43 -2.72 -2.10
N THR A 48 6.12 -1.87 -2.86
CA THR A 48 7.49 -1.41 -2.60
C THR A 48 7.60 0.12 -2.69
N SER A 49 8.61 0.71 -2.05
CA SER A 49 8.84 2.16 -2.08
C SER A 49 9.50 2.65 -3.37
N ALA A 50 10.23 1.79 -4.09
CA ALA A 50 10.91 2.16 -5.33
C ALA A 50 10.96 0.98 -6.32
N CYS A 51 10.91 1.30 -7.61
CA CYS A 51 11.06 0.31 -8.67
C CYS A 51 12.50 -0.23 -8.66
N GLY A 52 12.67 -1.52 -8.32
CA GLY A 52 13.96 -2.23 -8.42
C GLY A 52 14.87 -2.21 -7.17
N SER A 53 14.37 -1.89 -5.98
CA SER A 53 15.14 -2.01 -4.72
C SER A 53 14.70 -3.21 -3.87
N GLU A 54 15.66 -4.03 -3.40
CA GLU A 54 15.46 -5.11 -2.41
C GLU A 54 15.46 -4.56 -0.95
N PRO A 55 14.87 -5.23 0.08
CA PRO A 55 13.87 -6.31 0.09
C PRO A 55 12.69 -6.03 1.05
N THR A 56 12.43 -4.77 1.40
CA THR A 56 11.34 -4.49 2.35
C THR A 56 10.09 -4.18 1.53
N SER A 57 9.31 -5.22 1.25
CA SER A 57 8.01 -5.09 0.62
C SER A 57 6.90 -5.30 1.65
N LEU A 58 5.74 -4.75 1.36
CA LEU A 58 4.56 -4.89 2.20
C LEU A 58 3.49 -5.68 1.45
N GLN A 59 3.06 -6.78 2.05
CA GLN A 59 1.94 -7.57 1.52
C GLN A 59 0.62 -7.10 2.14
N CYS A 60 -0.29 -6.64 1.29
CA CYS A 60 -1.67 -6.34 1.66
C CYS A 60 -2.57 -7.50 1.22
N ASN A 61 -3.22 -8.17 2.16
CA ASN A 61 -4.25 -9.16 1.86
C ASN A 61 -5.63 -8.48 1.75
N PHE A 62 -6.33 -8.74 0.66
CA PHE A 62 -7.73 -8.33 0.50
C PHE A 62 -8.60 -9.40 1.14
N GLY A 63 -8.83 -9.29 2.46
CA GLY A 63 -9.74 -10.20 3.16
C GLY A 63 -11.16 -10.17 2.57
N GLU A 64 -11.98 -11.17 2.88
CA GLU A 64 -13.34 -11.38 2.36
C GLU A 64 -14.29 -10.16 2.54
N LEU A 65 -14.03 -9.32 3.55
CA LEU A 65 -14.82 -8.12 3.89
C LEU A 65 -14.39 -6.85 3.13
N SER A 66 -13.32 -6.89 2.34
CA SER A 66 -12.77 -5.69 1.67
C SER A 66 -13.53 -5.27 0.42
N CYS A 67 -14.51 -6.07 -0.05
CA CYS A 67 -15.42 -5.70 -1.13
C CYS A 67 -16.60 -4.84 -0.66
N SER A 68 -16.51 -4.16 0.49
CA SER A 68 -17.41 -3.04 0.80
C SER A 68 -16.93 -1.82 0.03
N ARG A 69 -17.56 -1.56 -1.12
CA ARG A 69 -17.46 -0.39 -2.00
C ARG A 69 -16.58 0.75 -1.46
N TRP A 70 -15.43 0.98 -2.10
CA TRP A 70 -14.66 2.22 -1.96
C TRP A 70 -15.60 3.43 -2.15
N PRO A 71 -15.55 4.48 -1.31
CA PRO A 71 -16.15 5.75 -1.67
C PRO A 71 -15.44 6.22 -2.95
N THR A 72 -16.19 6.41 -4.03
CA THR A 72 -15.70 6.99 -5.28
C THR A 72 -14.99 8.30 -4.95
N PHE A 73 -13.68 8.35 -5.16
CA PHE A 73 -12.96 9.62 -5.20
C PHE A 73 -13.48 10.40 -6.41
N PRO A 74 -13.81 11.70 -6.27
CA PRO A 74 -14.21 12.50 -7.42
C PRO A 74 -13.06 12.52 -8.43
N GLU A 75 -13.39 12.22 -9.68
CA GLU A 75 -12.48 12.26 -10.82
C GLU A 75 -11.81 13.64 -10.86
N VAL A 76 -10.46 13.66 -10.87
CA VAL A 76 -9.70 14.89 -11.12
C VAL A 76 -10.06 15.36 -12.53
N THR A 77 -10.89 16.40 -12.61
CA THR A 77 -11.15 17.10 -13.87
C THR A 77 -9.93 17.97 -14.14
N THR A 78 -8.96 17.47 -14.89
CA THR A 78 -7.95 18.33 -15.51
C THR A 78 -8.67 19.21 -16.53
N SER A 79 -8.93 20.46 -16.15
CA SER A 79 -9.37 21.49 -17.09
C SER A 79 -8.28 21.68 -18.16
N PRO A 80 -8.60 21.69 -19.46
CA PRO A 80 -7.61 22.08 -20.46
C PRO A 80 -7.29 23.57 -20.24
N SER A 81 -6.03 23.88 -19.95
CA SER A 81 -5.52 25.25 -20.00
C SER A 81 -5.79 25.80 -21.40
N ALA A 82 -6.62 26.83 -21.48
CA ALA A 82 -6.73 27.68 -22.65
C ALA A 82 -5.53 28.62 -22.66
N ASP A 83 -4.49 28.28 -23.41
CA ASP A 83 -3.51 29.26 -23.86
C ASP A 83 -4.18 30.09 -24.96
N GLY A 84 -4.34 31.39 -24.68
CA GLY A 84 -4.78 32.43 -25.62
C GLY A 84 -3.61 33.18 -26.23
#